data_AF-A0A7V8U1Z5-F1
#
_entry.id   AF-A0A7V8U1Z5-F1
#
_cell.length_a   1.000
_cell.length_b   1.000
_cell.length_c   1.000
_cell.angle_alpha   90.00
_cell.angle_beta   90.00
_cell.angle_gamma   90.00
#
_symmetry.space_group_name_H-M   'P 1'
#
loop_
_entity.id
_entity.type
_entity.pdbx_description
1 polymer ?
#
loop_
_entity_poly.entity_id
_entity_poly.type
_entity_poly.pdbx_seq_one_letter_code
_entity_poly.pdbx_strand_id
1 'polypeptide(L)'
;MDFTVIDTALVGKLLLLLLIGMGPKIALVPFLEKTHAFDTETKVRIGRQMVLIAVVTALILFATGALLMRLLHITGGAVAVAGGIILALIAIKMASGPTEKPHDDFAAPVDPDKLAVFPLAVPYLLNPVGITVIIIASGEVVSIASAILVTALILIVGAFDYLVFTNIDKLAKRMKPVTMIVSEVVFGILLTAVAVQLIVAGLGNLGIITPTAAH
;
A
#
# COMPACT_ATOMS: atom_id res chain seq x y z
N MET A 1 -7.40 15.03 7.15
CA MET A 1 -7.77 15.49 5.79
C MET A 1 -9.06 16.28 5.95
N ASP A 2 -9.21 17.40 5.25
CA ASP A 2 -10.43 18.19 5.39
C ASP A 2 -11.47 17.74 4.37
N PHE A 3 -12.57 17.13 4.84
CA PHE A 3 -13.68 16.66 4.00
C PHE A 3 -14.88 17.62 4.03
N THR A 4 -14.77 18.82 4.63
CA THR A 4 -15.88 19.79 4.65
C THR A 4 -16.13 20.41 3.28
N VAL A 5 -15.10 20.51 2.44
CA VAL A 5 -15.18 20.95 1.04
C VAL A 5 -14.48 19.92 0.16
N ILE A 6 -15.20 19.36 -0.81
CA ILE A 6 -14.60 18.50 -1.83
C ILE A 6 -13.99 19.41 -2.89
N ASP A 7 -12.69 19.65 -2.80
CA ASP A 7 -11.92 20.39 -3.80
C ASP A 7 -10.98 19.47 -4.59
N THR A 8 -10.38 20.02 -5.66
CA THR A 8 -9.44 19.27 -6.50
C THR A 8 -8.15 18.90 -5.77
N ALA A 9 -7.76 19.66 -4.74
CA ALA A 9 -6.57 19.42 -3.95
C ALA A 9 -6.72 18.19 -3.05
N LEU A 10 -7.87 18.04 -2.37
CA LEU A 10 -8.23 16.88 -1.56
C LEU A 10 -8.27 15.62 -2.41
N VAL A 11 -8.96 15.68 -3.56
CA VAL A 11 -9.07 14.55 -4.50
C VAL A 11 -7.69 14.13 -4.99
N GLY A 12 -6.87 15.09 -5.43
CA GLY A 12 -5.50 14.84 -5.88
C GLY A 12 -4.63 14.22 -4.79
N LYS A 13 -4.68 14.76 -3.57
CA LYS A 13 -3.92 14.25 -2.43
C LYS A 13 -4.33 12.83 -2.04
N LEU A 14 -5.63 12.55 -1.96
CA LEU A 14 -6.16 11.21 -1.68
C LEU A 14 -5.76 10.21 -2.76
N LEU A 15 -5.89 10.59 -4.03
CA LEU A 15 -5.49 9.73 -5.14
C LEU A 15 -3.99 9.40 -5.08
N LEU A 16 -3.14 10.39 -4.83
CA LEU A 16 -1.69 10.17 -4.68
C LEU A 16 -1.36 9.26 -3.49
N LEU A 17 -1.98 9.51 -2.34
CA LEU A 17 -1.78 8.70 -1.14
C LEU A 17 -2.27 7.25 -1.33
N LEU A 18 -3.39 7.05 -2.02
CA LEU A 18 -3.89 5.72 -2.38
C LEU A 18 -3.01 5.05 -3.44
N LEU A 19 -2.46 5.81 -4.40
CA LEU A 19 -1.53 5.25 -5.39
C LEU A 19 -0.19 4.84 -4.74
N ILE A 20 0.25 5.57 -3.72
CA ILE A 20 1.40 5.16 -2.90
C ILE A 20 1.01 3.98 -2.00
N GLY A 21 -0.19 3.98 -1.45
CA GLY A 21 -0.64 3.04 -0.43
C GLY A 21 -1.19 1.70 -0.91
N MET A 22 -1.70 1.68 -2.14
CA MET A 22 -2.30 0.51 -2.80
C MET A 22 -1.79 0.30 -4.23
N GLY A 23 -1.06 1.25 -4.82
CA GLY A 23 -0.72 1.17 -6.23
C GLY A 23 0.32 0.11 -6.59
N PRO A 24 0.55 -0.11 -7.90
CA PRO A 24 1.18 -1.33 -8.38
C PRO A 24 2.70 -1.25 -8.22
N LYS A 25 3.26 -0.05 -8.08
CA LYS A 25 4.70 0.18 -8.17
C LYS A 25 5.49 -0.54 -7.08
N ILE A 26 4.96 -0.55 -5.85
CA ILE A 26 5.60 -1.17 -4.69
C ILE A 26 5.48 -2.69 -4.76
N ALA A 27 4.30 -3.18 -5.15
CA ALA A 27 4.05 -4.62 -5.28
C ALA A 27 4.71 -5.25 -6.51
N LEU A 28 5.04 -4.48 -7.55
CA LEU A 28 5.51 -5.00 -8.82
C LEU A 28 6.84 -5.77 -8.71
N VAL A 29 7.82 -5.23 -7.99
CA VAL A 29 9.13 -5.89 -7.85
C VAL A 29 9.00 -7.20 -7.04
N PRO A 30 8.43 -7.19 -5.81
CA PRO A 30 8.19 -8.41 -5.05
C PRO A 30 7.31 -9.44 -5.79
N PHE A 31 6.34 -8.97 -6.57
CA PHE A 31 5.50 -9.84 -7.40
C PHE A 31 6.34 -10.59 -8.44
N LEU A 32 7.14 -9.86 -9.22
CA LEU A 32 7.95 -10.47 -10.29
C LEU A 32 9.01 -11.42 -9.72
N GLU A 33 9.59 -11.08 -8.57
CA GLU A 33 10.53 -11.95 -7.87
C GLU A 33 9.86 -13.21 -7.32
N LYS A 34 8.70 -13.09 -6.66
CA LYS A 34 8.03 -14.26 -6.06
C LYS A 34 7.31 -15.14 -7.06
N THR A 35 6.98 -14.60 -8.23
CA THR A 35 6.28 -15.34 -9.28
C THR A 35 7.17 -15.81 -10.41
N HIS A 36 8.49 -15.55 -10.40
CA HIS A 36 9.39 -15.82 -11.52
C HIS A 36 9.28 -17.26 -12.07
N ALA A 37 9.11 -18.26 -11.19
CA ALA A 37 9.04 -19.68 -11.50
C ALA A 37 7.69 -20.16 -12.06
N PHE A 38 6.62 -19.35 -11.98
CA PHE A 38 5.31 -19.72 -12.50
C PHE A 38 5.16 -19.39 -13.99
N ASP A 39 4.26 -20.11 -14.66
CA ASP A 39 3.82 -19.81 -16.01
C ASP A 39 3.00 -18.49 -16.05
N THR A 40 2.80 -17.97 -17.25
CA THR A 40 2.08 -16.72 -17.50
C THR A 40 0.63 -16.75 -17.01
N GLU A 41 -0.08 -17.86 -17.17
CA GLU A 41 -1.48 -17.95 -16.76
C GLU A 41 -1.60 -17.87 -15.24
N THR A 42 -0.75 -18.60 -14.53
CA THR A 42 -0.67 -18.57 -13.07
C THR A 42 -0.27 -17.18 -12.56
N LYS A 43 0.70 -16.50 -13.20
CA LYS A 43 1.06 -15.11 -12.87
C LYS A 43 -0.13 -14.17 -12.96
N VAL A 44 -0.86 -14.19 -14.08
CA VAL A 44 -2.04 -13.33 -14.26
C VAL A 44 -3.13 -13.66 -13.22
N ARG A 45 -3.32 -14.94 -12.89
CA ARG A 45 -4.26 -15.36 -11.85
C ARG A 45 -3.91 -14.80 -10.47
N ILE A 46 -2.65 -14.97 -10.03
CA ILE A 46 -2.13 -14.41 -8.77
C ILE A 46 -2.32 -12.89 -8.77
N GLY A 47 -1.97 -12.21 -9.88
CA GLY A 47 -2.10 -10.77 -10.04
C GLY A 47 -3.53 -10.26 -9.90
N ARG A 48 -4.51 -10.95 -10.46
CA ARG A 48 -5.94 -10.60 -10.31
C ARG A 48 -6.43 -10.82 -8.89
N GLN A 49 -6.08 -11.94 -8.29
CA GLN A 49 -6.49 -12.32 -6.96
C GLN A 49 -5.91 -11.39 -5.91
N MET A 50 -4.63 -11.02 -6.01
CA MET A 50 -4.01 -10.09 -5.06
C MET A 50 -4.65 -8.70 -5.11
N VAL A 51 -5.02 -8.21 -6.31
CA VAL A 51 -5.71 -6.92 -6.47
C VAL A 51 -7.11 -6.99 -5.87
N LEU A 52 -7.85 -8.06 -6.13
CA LEU A 52 -9.18 -8.25 -5.57
C LEU A 52 -9.16 -8.31 -4.04
N ILE A 53 -8.20 -9.04 -3.46
CA ILE A 53 -8.01 -9.11 -2.01
C ILE A 53 -7.66 -7.74 -1.44
N ALA A 54 -6.73 -7.00 -2.06
CA ALA A 54 -6.34 -5.67 -1.61
C ALA A 54 -7.53 -4.69 -1.63
N VAL A 55 -8.29 -4.63 -2.73
CA VAL A 55 -9.47 -3.77 -2.88
C VAL A 55 -10.54 -4.14 -1.86
N VAL A 56 -10.89 -5.42 -1.72
CA VAL A 56 -11.88 -5.87 -0.73
C VAL A 56 -11.43 -5.52 0.69
N THR A 57 -10.15 -5.75 1.01
CA THR A 57 -9.58 -5.39 2.31
C THR A 57 -9.65 -3.89 2.56
N ALA A 58 -9.35 -3.05 1.57
CA ALA A 58 -9.47 -1.60 1.69
C ALA A 58 -10.91 -1.14 1.89
N LEU A 59 -11.87 -1.72 1.17
CA LEU A 59 -13.29 -1.39 1.35
C LEU A 59 -13.77 -1.77 2.76
N ILE A 60 -13.34 -2.94 3.27
CA ILE A 60 -13.62 -3.36 4.64
C ILE A 60 -12.99 -2.38 5.63
N LEU A 61 -11.70 -2.06 5.50
CA LEU A 61 -11.02 -1.11 6.37
C LEU A 61 -11.63 0.28 6.32
N PHE A 62 -12.11 0.73 5.15
CA PHE A 62 -12.79 2.01 5.02
C PHE A 62 -14.15 1.99 5.73
N ALA A 63 -14.89 0.88 5.63
CA ALA A 63 -16.18 0.73 6.29
C ALA A 63 -16.05 0.58 7.81
N THR A 64 -15.01 -0.10 8.30
CA THR A 64 -14.85 -0.44 9.72
C THR A 64 -13.79 0.39 10.45
N GLY A 65 -12.98 1.19 9.76
CA GLY A 65 -11.79 1.86 10.31
C GLY A 65 -12.11 2.77 11.49
N ALA A 66 -13.14 3.62 11.36
CA ALA A 66 -13.61 4.48 12.45
C ALA A 66 -14.08 3.69 13.67
N LEU A 67 -14.79 2.58 13.44
CA LEU A 67 -15.25 1.68 14.50
C LEU A 67 -14.06 1.01 15.20
N LEU A 68 -13.09 0.49 14.45
CA LEU A 68 -11.88 -0.11 15.00
C LEU A 68 -11.09 0.88 15.85
N MET A 69 -10.91 2.12 15.37
CA MET A 69 -10.23 3.16 16.14
C MET A 69 -10.94 3.45 17.47
N ARG A 70 -12.28 3.54 17.44
CA ARG A 70 -13.09 3.77 18.63
C ARG A 70 -13.02 2.61 19.63
N LEU A 71 -13.11 1.36 19.15
CA LEU A 71 -13.05 0.18 20.00
C LEU A 71 -11.69 0.00 20.66
N LEU A 72 -10.62 0.28 19.92
CA LEU A 72 -9.24 0.15 20.40
C LEU A 72 -8.74 1.38 21.16
N HIS A 73 -9.54 2.45 21.24
CA HIS A 73 -9.16 3.72 21.86
C HIS A 73 -7.86 4.32 21.26
N ILE A 74 -7.71 4.20 19.94
CA ILE A 74 -6.57 4.74 19.19
C ILE A 74 -6.98 5.96 18.36
N THR A 75 -6.05 6.89 18.19
CA THR A 75 -6.25 8.09 17.37
C THR A 75 -5.70 7.91 15.96
N GLY A 76 -6.16 8.71 15.00
CA GLY A 76 -5.58 8.75 13.66
C GLY A 76 -4.08 9.09 13.66
N GLY A 77 -3.62 9.89 14.63
CA GLY A 77 -2.20 10.18 14.84
C GLY A 77 -1.40 8.93 15.23
N ALA A 78 -1.94 8.10 16.15
CA ALA A 78 -1.31 6.83 16.53
C ALA A 78 -1.26 5.84 15.36
N VAL A 79 -2.34 5.76 14.56
CA VAL A 79 -2.37 4.95 13.33
C VAL A 79 -1.30 5.41 12.34
N ALA A 80 -1.12 6.72 12.16
CA ALA A 80 -0.08 7.28 11.28
C ALA A 80 1.34 6.94 11.75
N VAL A 81 1.63 7.04 13.05
CA VAL A 81 2.93 6.65 13.61
C VAL A 81 3.17 5.15 13.41
N ALA A 82 2.20 4.31 13.76
CA ALA A 82 2.33 2.85 13.60
C ALA A 82 2.53 2.46 12.12
N GLY A 83 1.73 3.02 11.22
CA GLY A 83 1.86 2.81 9.78
C GLY A 83 3.21 3.26 9.23
N GLY A 84 3.72 4.41 9.70
CA GLY A 84 5.05 4.88 9.38
C GLY A 84 6.15 3.93 9.87
N ILE A 85 6.06 3.41 11.10
CA ILE A 85 7.04 2.43 11.62
C ILE A 85 7.05 1.16 10.77
N ILE A 86 5.88 0.57 10.49
CA ILE A 86 5.80 -0.66 9.68
C ILE A 86 6.30 -0.39 8.26
N LEU A 87 5.97 0.76 7.67
CA LEU A 87 6.47 1.14 6.35
C LEU A 87 7.99 1.29 6.35
N ALA A 88 8.58 1.93 7.38
CA ALA A 88 10.03 2.08 7.49
C ALA A 88 10.73 0.72 7.51
N LEU A 89 10.18 -0.26 8.24
CA LEU A 89 10.73 -1.62 8.28
C LEU A 89 10.72 -2.28 6.89
N ILE A 90 9.62 -2.16 6.14
CA ILE A 90 9.50 -2.68 4.78
C ILE A 90 10.46 -1.93 3.83
N ALA A 91 10.51 -0.62 3.94
CA ALA A 91 11.30 0.27 3.10
C ALA A 91 12.80 0.07 3.30
N ILE A 92 13.25 -0.14 4.54
CA ILE A 92 14.64 -0.48 4.86
C ILE A 92 14.99 -1.83 4.23
N LYS A 93 14.12 -2.84 4.34
CA LYS A 93 14.36 -4.14 3.70
C LYS A 93 14.53 -4.02 2.18
N MET A 94 13.71 -3.19 1.53
CA MET A 94 13.84 -2.88 0.10
C MET A 94 15.14 -2.11 -0.21
N ALA A 95 15.51 -1.14 0.63
CA ALA A 95 16.69 -0.31 0.46
C ALA A 95 18.01 -1.07 0.66
N SER A 96 18.02 -2.06 1.56
CA SER A 96 19.17 -2.93 1.83
C SER A 96 19.47 -3.91 0.69
N GLY A 97 18.64 -3.93 -0.36
CA GLY A 97 18.74 -4.89 -1.45
C GLY A 97 18.45 -6.33 -0.99
N PRO A 98 18.66 -7.33 -1.85
CA PRO A 98 18.45 -8.74 -1.52
C PRO A 98 19.44 -9.19 -0.43
N THR A 99 19.13 -8.91 0.83
CA THR A 99 19.90 -9.35 1.99
C THR A 99 19.48 -10.76 2.31
N GLU A 100 20.25 -11.70 1.76
CA GLU A 100 20.36 -13.10 2.10
C GLU A 100 19.09 -13.96 2.04
N LYS A 101 19.31 -15.21 1.61
CA LYS A 101 18.28 -16.24 1.43
C LYS A 101 17.37 -16.27 2.65
N PRO A 102 16.03 -16.24 2.48
CA PRO A 102 15.15 -16.71 3.54
C PRO A 102 15.63 -18.11 3.91
N HIS A 103 16.17 -18.25 5.13
CA HIS A 103 16.32 -19.55 5.75
C HIS A 103 14.93 -20.22 5.75
N ASP A 104 14.90 -21.43 5.20
CA ASP A 104 13.83 -22.42 5.27
C ASP A 104 12.47 -22.05 4.64
N ASP A 105 12.32 -22.31 3.34
CA ASP A 105 11.13 -23.05 2.82
C ASP A 105 11.22 -23.52 1.34
N PHE A 106 12.44 -23.66 0.78
CA PHE A 106 12.62 -24.11 -0.62
C PHE A 106 12.32 -25.61 -0.88
N ALA A 107 11.56 -26.28 0.00
CA ALA A 107 11.16 -27.68 -0.17
C ALA A 107 9.64 -27.88 -0.43
N ALA A 108 8.81 -26.86 -0.21
CA ALA A 108 7.36 -26.95 -0.44
C ALA A 108 6.96 -26.22 -1.73
N PRO A 109 6.03 -26.77 -2.54
CA PRO A 109 5.39 -26.01 -3.62
C PRO A 109 4.77 -24.75 -3.02
N VAL A 110 5.21 -23.57 -3.50
CA VAL A 110 4.59 -22.30 -3.10
C VAL A 110 3.19 -22.27 -3.66
N ASP A 111 2.21 -22.35 -2.77
CA ASP A 111 0.79 -22.28 -3.11
C ASP A 111 0.45 -20.90 -3.73
N PRO A 112 0.04 -20.84 -5.01
CA PRO A 112 -0.30 -19.60 -5.68
C PRO A 112 -1.36 -18.77 -4.96
N ASP A 113 -2.35 -19.43 -4.35
CA ASP A 113 -3.46 -18.76 -3.66
C ASP A 113 -2.97 -18.11 -2.37
N LYS A 114 -2.13 -18.81 -1.61
CA LYS A 114 -1.50 -18.24 -0.40
C LYS A 114 -0.59 -17.07 -0.75
N LEU A 115 0.19 -17.21 -1.83
CA LEU A 115 1.08 -16.16 -2.29
C LEU A 115 0.32 -14.90 -2.71
N ALA A 116 -0.83 -15.05 -3.38
CA ALA A 116 -1.71 -13.94 -3.77
C ALA A 116 -2.22 -13.16 -2.55
N VAL A 117 -2.52 -13.85 -1.44
CA VAL A 117 -2.94 -13.22 -0.18
C VAL A 117 -1.76 -12.56 0.52
N PHE A 118 -0.74 -13.34 0.86
CA PHE A 118 0.41 -12.90 1.63
C PHE A 118 1.73 -13.37 0.99
N PRO A 119 2.71 -12.48 0.80
CA PRO A 119 2.72 -11.05 1.13
C PRO A 119 2.18 -10.13 0.02
N LEU A 120 1.67 -10.67 -1.11
CA LEU A 120 1.41 -9.86 -2.31
C LEU A 120 0.23 -8.89 -2.16
N ALA A 121 -0.97 -9.35 -1.80
CA ALA A 121 -2.09 -8.44 -1.56
C ALA A 121 -1.84 -7.55 -0.34
N VAL A 122 -1.39 -8.16 0.75
CA VAL A 122 -0.99 -7.49 2.00
C VAL A 122 0.32 -8.11 2.47
N PRO A 123 1.37 -7.34 2.76
CA PRO A 123 1.43 -5.87 2.83
C PRO A 123 2.00 -5.19 1.58
N TYR A 124 2.23 -5.88 0.45
CA TYR A 124 2.91 -5.24 -0.68
C TYR A 124 2.00 -4.33 -1.52
N LEU A 125 0.84 -4.83 -1.95
CA LEU A 125 -0.11 -4.02 -2.71
C LEU A 125 -0.81 -3.04 -1.77
N LEU A 126 -1.68 -3.53 -0.88
CA LEU A 126 -2.20 -2.74 0.24
C LEU A 126 -1.16 -2.68 1.35
N ASN A 127 -0.36 -1.61 1.32
CA ASN A 127 0.76 -1.42 2.23
C ASN A 127 0.38 -0.57 3.45
N PRO A 128 1.29 -0.40 4.44
CA PRO A 128 0.99 0.32 5.67
C PRO A 128 0.53 1.78 5.44
N VAL A 129 1.01 2.45 4.38
CA VAL A 129 0.52 3.79 4.00
C VAL A 129 -0.95 3.70 3.60
N GLY A 130 -1.30 2.74 2.73
CA GLY A 130 -2.67 2.55 2.27
C GLY A 130 -3.62 2.26 3.41
N ILE A 131 -3.26 1.31 4.28
CA ILE A 131 -4.02 0.95 5.49
C ILE A 131 -4.23 2.19 6.36
N THR A 132 -3.17 2.96 6.61
CA THR A 132 -3.22 4.20 7.41
C THR A 132 -4.16 5.23 6.82
N VAL A 133 -4.01 5.54 5.54
CA VAL A 133 -4.79 6.54 4.81
C VAL A 133 -6.28 6.17 4.81
N ILE A 134 -6.59 4.90 4.58
CA ILE A 134 -7.96 4.38 4.54
C ILE A 134 -8.61 4.43 5.93
N ILE A 135 -7.89 3.99 6.98
CA ILE A 135 -8.41 4.02 8.35
C ILE A 135 -8.66 5.47 8.81
N ILE A 136 -7.73 6.39 8.53
CA ILE A 136 -7.90 7.81 8.87
C ILE A 136 -9.09 8.40 8.09
N ALA A 137 -9.17 8.14 6.77
CA ALA A 137 -10.28 8.61 5.95
C ALA A 137 -11.64 8.08 6.46
N SER A 138 -11.70 6.83 6.94
CA SER A 138 -12.91 6.25 7.54
C SER A 138 -13.45 7.08 8.71
N GLY A 139 -12.56 7.65 9.53
CA GLY A 139 -12.93 8.46 10.70
C GLY A 139 -13.20 9.94 10.39
N GLU A 140 -12.72 10.45 9.26
CA GLU A 140 -12.81 11.87 8.88
C GLU A 140 -13.94 12.18 7.89
N VAL A 141 -14.54 11.15 7.28
CA VAL A 141 -15.64 11.33 6.32
C VAL A 141 -16.91 11.81 7.04
N VAL A 142 -17.35 13.02 6.70
CA VAL A 142 -18.50 13.69 7.32
C VAL A 142 -19.80 13.62 6.51
N SER A 143 -19.77 13.11 5.27
CA SER A 143 -20.94 13.11 4.37
C SER A 143 -20.99 11.86 3.49
N ILE A 144 -22.17 11.53 2.98
CA ILE A 144 -22.36 10.45 1.99
C ILE A 144 -21.54 10.74 0.72
N ALA A 145 -21.45 12.02 0.31
CA ALA A 145 -20.67 12.42 -0.85
C ALA A 145 -19.17 12.13 -0.70
N SER A 146 -18.58 12.44 0.46
CA SER A 146 -17.17 12.13 0.74
C SER A 146 -16.94 10.62 0.90
N ALA A 147 -17.91 9.87 1.42
CA ALA A 147 -17.84 8.40 1.46
C ALA A 147 -17.82 7.78 0.04
N ILE A 148 -18.71 8.26 -0.84
CA ILE A 148 -18.76 7.84 -2.25
C ILE A 148 -17.45 8.20 -2.95
N LEU A 149 -16.91 9.40 -2.71
CA LEU A 149 -15.65 9.84 -3.29
C LEU A 149 -14.48 8.90 -2.94
N VAL A 150 -14.27 8.62 -1.65
CA VAL A 150 -13.17 7.75 -1.21
C VAL A 150 -13.35 6.33 -1.76
N THR A 151 -14.57 5.81 -1.74
CA THR A 151 -14.89 4.50 -2.33
C THR A 151 -14.58 4.47 -3.82
N ALA A 152 -14.97 5.51 -4.57
CA ALA A 152 -14.68 5.63 -6.00
C ALA A 152 -13.18 5.68 -6.26
N LEU A 153 -12.40 6.42 -5.44
CA LEU A 153 -10.95 6.48 -5.57
C LEU A 153 -10.28 5.11 -5.31
N ILE A 154 -10.72 4.37 -4.29
CA ILE A 154 -10.25 2.99 -4.04
C ILE A 154 -10.51 2.10 -5.26
N LEU A 155 -11.72 2.17 -5.83
CA LEU A 155 -12.09 1.39 -7.02
C LEU A 155 -11.30 1.80 -8.27
N ILE A 156 -11.04 3.10 -8.46
CA ILE A 156 -10.24 3.61 -9.57
C ILE A 156 -8.79 3.11 -9.48
N VAL A 157 -8.16 3.19 -8.31
CA VAL A 157 -6.81 2.68 -8.09
C VAL A 157 -6.80 1.16 -8.28
N GLY A 158 -7.76 0.43 -7.70
CA GLY A 158 -7.89 -1.00 -7.88
C GLY A 158 -8.09 -1.43 -9.34
N ALA A 159 -8.88 -0.68 -10.12
CA ALA A 159 -9.04 -0.93 -11.55
C ALA A 159 -7.75 -0.69 -12.34
N PHE A 160 -6.99 0.34 -11.96
CA PHE A 160 -5.67 0.60 -12.51
C PHE A 160 -4.69 -0.54 -12.21
N ASP A 161 -4.64 -1.00 -10.95
CA ASP A 161 -3.79 -2.12 -10.55
C ASP A 161 -4.17 -3.41 -11.26
N TYR A 162 -5.48 -3.68 -11.38
CA TYR A 162 -5.99 -4.83 -12.12
C TYR A 162 -5.51 -4.83 -13.58
N LEU A 163 -5.53 -3.66 -14.23
CA LEU A 163 -5.01 -3.51 -15.58
C LEU A 163 -3.51 -3.77 -15.66
N VAL A 164 -2.73 -3.28 -14.70
CA VAL A 164 -1.28 -3.47 -14.63
C VAL A 164 -0.92 -4.95 -14.43
N PHE A 165 -1.50 -5.61 -13.42
CA PHE A 165 -1.20 -7.01 -13.10
C PHE A 165 -1.80 -8.01 -14.09
N THR A 166 -2.87 -7.65 -14.81
CA THR A 166 -3.35 -8.46 -15.94
C THR A 166 -2.42 -8.38 -17.16
N ASN A 167 -1.64 -7.30 -17.30
CA ASN A 167 -0.68 -7.12 -18.40
C ASN A 167 0.78 -7.37 -17.95
N ILE A 168 0.96 -8.16 -16.88
CA ILE A 168 2.25 -8.29 -16.21
C ILE A 168 3.36 -8.85 -17.12
N ASP A 169 3.07 -9.74 -18.07
CA ASP A 169 4.11 -10.27 -18.96
C ASP A 169 4.73 -9.20 -19.87
N LYS A 170 3.93 -8.23 -20.34
CA LYS A 170 4.45 -7.11 -21.14
C LYS A 170 5.36 -6.23 -20.31
N LEU A 171 5.04 -6.07 -19.02
CA LEU A 171 5.81 -5.26 -18.09
C LEU A 171 7.10 -5.99 -17.68
N ALA A 172 7.00 -7.28 -17.38
CA ALA A 172 8.13 -8.17 -17.05
C ALA A 172 9.17 -8.19 -18.17
N LYS A 173 8.74 -8.28 -19.44
CA LYS A 173 9.65 -8.25 -20.61
C LYS A 173 10.44 -6.94 -20.75
N ARG A 174 9.98 -5.84 -20.16
CA ARG A 174 10.67 -4.54 -20.18
C ARG A 174 11.60 -4.36 -18.98
N MET A 175 11.48 -5.18 -17.94
CA MET A 175 12.25 -5.04 -16.70
C MET A 175 13.47 -5.97 -16.73
N LYS A 176 14.66 -5.39 -16.76
CA LYS A 176 15.91 -6.15 -16.62
C LYS A 176 16.19 -6.38 -15.12
N PRO A 177 16.83 -7.50 -14.72
CA PRO A 177 17.15 -7.77 -13.31
C PRO A 177 17.89 -6.62 -12.63
N VAL A 178 18.88 -6.02 -13.30
CA VAL A 178 19.62 -4.84 -12.80
C VAL A 178 18.70 -3.64 -12.52
N THR A 179 17.73 -3.38 -13.39
CA THR A 179 16.79 -2.25 -13.22
C THR A 179 15.80 -2.50 -12.09
N MET A 180 15.49 -3.76 -11.77
CA MET A 180 14.63 -4.11 -10.65
C MET A 180 15.33 -3.82 -9.32
N ILE A 181 16.59 -4.26 -9.17
CA ILE A 181 17.40 -4.00 -7.97
C ILE A 181 17.58 -2.50 -7.74
N VAL A 182 17.95 -1.75 -8.78
CA VAL A 182 18.12 -0.29 -8.66
C VAL A 182 16.80 0.38 -8.30
N SER A 183 15.70 -0.04 -8.92
CA SER A 183 14.36 0.48 -8.59
C SER A 183 14.04 0.18 -7.12
N GLU A 184 14.27 -1.03 -6.64
CA GLU A 184 13.95 -1.42 -5.26
C GLU A 184 14.69 -0.57 -4.23
N VAL A 185 15.99 -0.33 -4.43
CA VAL A 185 16.78 0.54 -3.55
C VAL A 185 16.26 1.98 -3.57
N VAL A 186 15.99 2.53 -4.75
CA VAL A 186 15.46 3.91 -4.88
C VAL A 186 14.10 4.03 -4.19
N PHE A 187 13.18 3.09 -4.41
CA PHE A 187 11.88 3.09 -3.74
C PHE A 187 12.01 2.83 -2.24
N GLY A 188 12.95 2.01 -1.79
CA GLY A 188 13.24 1.83 -0.37
C GLY A 188 13.62 3.16 0.31
N ILE A 189 14.48 3.96 -0.32
CA ILE A 189 14.83 5.30 0.18
C ILE A 189 13.60 6.22 0.20
N LEU A 190 12.85 6.28 -0.91
CA LEU A 190 11.66 7.13 -1.01
C LEU A 190 10.56 6.74 0.00
N LEU A 191 10.31 5.45 0.19
CA LEU A 191 9.33 4.95 1.15
C LEU A 191 9.77 5.17 2.59
N THR A 192 11.08 5.12 2.87
CA THR A 192 11.61 5.51 4.17
C THR A 192 11.31 6.98 4.45
N ALA A 193 11.46 7.86 3.45
CA ALA A 193 11.08 9.27 3.58
C ALA A 193 9.57 9.44 3.83
N VAL A 194 8.71 8.69 3.11
CA VAL A 194 7.25 8.69 3.36
C VAL A 194 6.92 8.19 4.77
N ALA A 195 7.62 7.17 5.25
CA ALA A 195 7.45 6.63 6.59
C ALA A 195 7.78 7.68 7.66
N VAL A 196 8.91 8.38 7.51
CA VAL A 196 9.29 9.50 8.38
C VAL A 196 8.23 10.59 8.36
N GLN A 197 7.72 10.95 7.17
CA GLN A 197 6.65 11.94 7.04
C GLN A 197 5.36 11.53 7.78
N LEU A 198 4.97 10.25 7.69
CA LEU A 198 3.82 9.70 8.43
C LEU A 198 4.04 9.76 9.94
N ILE A 199 5.24 9.45 10.42
CA ILE A 199 5.59 9.54 11.84
C ILE A 199 5.51 11.00 12.31
N VAL A 200 6.13 11.93 11.59
CA VAL A 200 6.10 13.36 11.92
C VAL A 200 4.67 13.90 11.93
N ALA A 201 3.88 13.61 10.89
CA ALA A 201 2.47 14.00 10.85
C ALA A 201 1.66 13.38 12.00
N GLY A 202 1.91 12.11 12.31
CA GLY A 202 1.28 11.41 13.43
C GLY A 202 1.62 12.03 14.79
N LEU A 203 2.89 12.33 15.05
CA LEU A 203 3.34 13.02 16.26
C LEU A 203 2.74 14.44 16.38
N GLY A 204 2.60 15.15 15.25
CA GLY A 204 1.92 16.43 15.18
C GLY A 204 0.44 16.32 15.56
N ASN A 205 -0.26 15.34 15.00
CA ASN A 205 -1.66 15.06 15.32
C ASN A 205 -1.88 14.58 16.77
N LEU A 206 -0.85 14.03 17.40
CA LEU A 206 -0.85 13.67 18.83
C LEU A 206 -0.53 14.85 19.76
N GLY A 207 -0.17 16.01 19.20
CA GLY A 207 0.21 17.20 19.98
C GLY A 207 1.61 17.11 20.61
N ILE A 208 2.46 16.17 20.17
CA ILE A 208 3.81 15.98 20.70
C ILE A 208 4.78 17.01 20.10
N ILE A 209 4.59 17.34 18.82
CA ILE A 209 5.37 18.33 18.09
C ILE A 209 4.45 19.33 17.40
N THR A 210 4.93 20.55 17.16
CA THR A 210 4.24 21.52 16.29
C THR A 210 4.33 21.03 14.84
N PRO A 211 3.20 20.87 14.12
CA PRO A 211 3.23 20.48 12.71
C PRO A 211 4.00 21.55 11.91
N THR A 212 5.17 21.21 11.38
CA THR A 212 5.80 22.03 10.35
C THR A 212 4.93 21.93 9.10
N ALA A 213 4.53 23.07 8.53
CA ALA A 213 3.74 23.12 7.31
C ALA A 213 4.41 22.26 6.24
N ALA A 214 3.76 21.16 5.85
CA ALA A 214 4.23 20.33 4.76
C ALA A 214 4.09 21.14 3.45
N HIS A 215 5.11 21.06 2.59
CA HIS A 215 5.03 21.51 1.19
C HIS A 215 4.03 20.67 0.39
#